data_AF-A0A1C5UGW2-F1
#
_entry.id   AF-A0A1C5UGW2-F1
#
_cell.length_a   1.000
_cell.length_b   1.000
_cell.length_c   1.000
_cell.angle_alpha   90.00
_cell.angle_beta   90.00
_cell.angle_gamma   90.00
#
_symmetry.space_group_name_H-M   'P 1'
#
loop_
_entity.id
_entity.type
_entity.pdbx_description
1 polymer ?
#
loop_
_entity_poly.entity_id
_entity_poly.type
_entity_poly.pdbx_seq_one_letter_code
_entity_poly.pdbx_strand_id
1 'polypeptide(L)'
;MRMNQDERRFDFHGLGEALKRAREEKGWTQAYVAELVDRDSRTIMNIENKGHYPSFDLFVKLITMFDVSVDLFIHADGGSRIRASVFLRHFRSCR
;
A
#
# COMPACT_ATOMS: atom_id res chain seq x y z
N MET A 1 23.20 -14.65 -21.53
CA MET A 1 23.01 -13.62 -20.49
C MET A 1 21.87 -14.06 -19.59
N ARG A 2 22.11 -14.28 -18.28
CA ARG A 2 21.05 -14.44 -17.29
C ARG A 2 20.65 -13.03 -16.86
N MET A 3 19.48 -12.57 -17.26
CA MET A 3 18.90 -11.36 -16.68
C MET A 3 18.67 -11.66 -15.20
N ASN A 4 19.39 -10.97 -14.31
CA ASN A 4 19.17 -11.06 -12.87
C ASN A 4 17.72 -10.63 -12.60
N GLN A 5 16.90 -11.56 -12.12
CA GLN A 5 15.52 -11.29 -11.76
C GLN A 5 15.40 -10.30 -10.58
N ASP A 6 16.51 -10.00 -9.92
CA ASP A 6 16.61 -9.08 -8.78
C ASP A 6 16.38 -7.60 -9.15
N GLU A 7 16.54 -7.22 -10.41
CA GLU A 7 16.46 -5.80 -10.85
C GLU A 7 15.02 -5.28 -11.03
N ARG A 8 13.98 -6.12 -10.87
CA ARG A 8 12.57 -5.74 -11.07
C ARG A 8 11.65 -6.17 -9.93
N ARG A 9 12.11 -6.06 -8.69
CA ARG A 9 11.30 -6.41 -7.52
C ARG A 9 10.62 -5.15 -6.98
N PHE A 10 9.28 -5.16 -6.92
CA PHE A 10 8.48 -4.04 -6.43
C PHE A 10 8.86 -3.67 -4.99
N ASP A 11 9.05 -2.38 -4.70
CA ASP A 11 9.37 -1.93 -3.34
C ASP A 11 8.09 -1.77 -2.50
N PHE A 12 7.87 -2.72 -1.59
CA PHE A 12 6.73 -2.67 -0.65
C PHE A 12 6.98 -1.75 0.54
N HIS A 13 8.19 -1.23 0.73
CA HIS A 13 8.46 -0.35 1.86
C HIS A 13 7.76 1.00 1.70
N GLY A 14 7.92 1.64 0.54
CA GLY A 14 7.22 2.90 0.24
C GLY A 14 5.69 2.77 0.28
N LEU A 15 5.17 1.64 -0.20
CA LEU A 15 3.75 1.33 -0.09
C LEU A 15 3.31 1.15 1.37
N GLY A 16 4.09 0.43 2.18
CA GLY A 16 3.82 0.22 3.60
C GLY A 16 3.71 1.53 4.37
N GLU A 17 4.60 2.49 4.08
CA GLU A 17 4.53 3.83 4.67
C GLU A 17 3.28 4.61 4.24
N ALA A 18 2.90 4.52 2.96
CA ALA A 18 1.69 5.19 2.46
C ALA A 18 0.43 4.62 3.12
N LEU A 19 0.34 3.30 3.27
CA LEU A 19 -0.75 2.63 3.99
C LEU A 19 -0.79 3.07 5.46
N LYS A 20 0.36 3.14 6.12
CA LYS A 20 0.46 3.61 7.51
C LYS A 20 -0.07 5.04 7.67
N ARG A 21 0.34 5.95 6.78
CA ARG A 21 -0.12 7.35 6.80
C ARG A 21 -1.63 7.44 6.58
N ALA A 22 -2.16 6.75 5.57
CA ALA A 22 -3.59 6.75 5.28
C ALA A 22 -4.43 6.16 6.44
N ARG A 23 -3.90 5.13 7.12
CA ARG A 23 -4.51 4.58 8.34
C ARG A 23 -4.54 5.61 9.47
N GLU A 24 -3.42 6.29 9.72
CA GLU A 24 -3.29 7.29 10.79
C GLU A 24 -4.15 8.53 10.53
N GLU A 25 -4.28 8.98 9.28
CA GLU A 25 -5.16 10.08 8.88
C GLU A 25 -6.65 9.77 9.13
N LYS A 26 -7.04 8.49 9.05
CA LYS A 26 -8.39 8.03 9.43
C LYS A 26 -8.56 7.83 10.94
N GLY A 27 -7.48 7.93 11.72
CA GLY A 27 -7.49 7.64 13.16
C GLY A 27 -7.66 6.15 13.49
N TRP A 28 -7.31 5.25 12.57
CA TRP A 28 -7.51 3.82 12.73
C TRP A 28 -6.31 3.12 13.36
N THR A 29 -6.56 2.14 14.23
CA THR A 29 -5.50 1.31 14.80
C THR A 29 -5.14 0.16 13.86
N GLN A 30 -3.94 -0.40 14.00
CA GLN A 30 -3.54 -1.59 13.23
C GLN A 30 -4.46 -2.78 13.52
N ALA A 31 -4.90 -2.93 14.78
CA ALA A 31 -5.85 -3.98 15.17
C ALA A 31 -7.18 -3.84 14.44
N TYR A 32 -7.72 -2.62 14.36
CA TYR A 32 -8.98 -2.37 13.65
C TYR A 32 -8.89 -2.71 12.15
N VAL A 33 -7.82 -2.30 11.48
CA VAL A 33 -7.59 -2.66 10.07
C VAL A 33 -7.47 -4.17 9.90
N ALA A 34 -6.79 -4.84 10.83
CA ALA A 34 -6.60 -6.28 10.80
C ALA A 34 -7.93 -7.04 10.90
N GLU A 35 -8.85 -6.58 11.76
CA GLU A 35 -10.22 -7.11 11.84
C GLU A 35 -10.98 -6.97 10.51
N LEU A 36 -10.89 -5.79 9.86
CA LEU A 36 -11.57 -5.54 8.59
C LEU A 36 -11.09 -6.43 7.44
N VAL A 37 -9.84 -6.89 7.48
CA VAL A 37 -9.23 -7.74 6.44
C VAL A 37 -9.07 -9.20 6.85
N ASP A 38 -9.62 -9.59 8.00
CA ASP A 38 -9.53 -10.94 8.58
C ASP A 38 -8.06 -11.41 8.73
N ARG A 39 -7.22 -10.57 9.36
CA ARG A 39 -5.80 -10.87 9.60
C ARG A 39 -5.39 -10.54 11.02
N ASP A 40 -4.21 -11.03 11.39
CA ASP A 40 -3.58 -10.65 12.65
C ASP A 40 -2.97 -9.24 12.56
N SER A 41 -3.10 -8.45 13.64
CA SER A 41 -2.54 -7.09 13.73
C SER A 41 -1.04 -7.01 13.43
N ARG A 42 -0.26 -8.05 13.74
CA ARG A 42 1.16 -8.19 13.41
C ARG A 42 1.40 -8.21 11.90
N THR A 43 0.44 -8.74 11.13
CA THR A 43 0.50 -8.74 9.66
C THR A 43 0.48 -7.31 9.14
N ILE A 44 -0.45 -6.49 9.63
CA ILE A 44 -0.55 -5.06 9.28
C ILE A 44 0.74 -4.33 9.68
N MET A 45 1.21 -4.52 10.91
CA MET A 45 2.45 -3.92 11.39
C MET A 45 3.68 -4.30 10.55
N ASN A 46 3.80 -5.57 10.13
CA ASN A 46 4.91 -6.03 9.29
C ASN A 46 4.85 -5.43 7.87
N ILE A 47 3.66 -5.31 7.30
CA ILE A 47 3.47 -4.65 5.99
C ILE A 47 3.87 -3.17 6.11
N GLU A 48 3.34 -2.47 7.10
CA GLU A 48 3.57 -1.03 7.30
C GLU A 48 5.02 -0.67 7.60
N ASN A 49 5.72 -1.45 8.43
CA ASN A 49 7.03 -1.04 8.96
C ASN A 49 8.20 -1.89 8.45
N LYS A 50 7.96 -3.12 7.97
CA LYS A 50 9.03 -4.05 7.58
C LYS A 50 9.05 -4.37 6.08
N GLY A 51 8.18 -3.73 5.29
CA GLY A 51 8.08 -4.00 3.85
C GLY A 51 7.69 -5.45 3.53
N HIS A 52 6.95 -6.10 4.43
CA HIS A 52 6.56 -7.49 4.25
C HIS A 52 5.60 -7.61 3.07
N TYR A 53 5.82 -8.59 2.21
CA TYR A 53 5.00 -8.82 1.03
C TYR A 53 3.64 -9.44 1.45
N PRO A 54 2.51 -8.73 1.27
CA PRO A 54 1.19 -9.31 1.46
C PRO A 54 0.83 -10.29 0.34
N SER A 55 -0.19 -11.13 0.57
CA SER A 55 -0.85 -11.83 -0.54
C SER A 55 -1.52 -10.80 -1.47
N PHE A 56 -1.71 -11.16 -2.74
CA PHE A 56 -2.35 -10.26 -3.71
C PHE A 56 -3.75 -9.81 -3.27
N ASP A 57 -4.54 -10.70 -2.68
CA ASP A 57 -5.86 -10.38 -2.11
C ASP A 57 -5.77 -9.32 -0.99
N LEU A 58 -4.86 -9.51 -0.04
CA LEU A 58 -4.66 -8.56 1.05
C LEU A 58 -4.13 -7.22 0.53
N PHE A 59 -3.23 -7.26 -0.44
CA PHE A 59 -2.73 -6.07 -1.12
C PHE A 59 -3.87 -5.25 -1.74
N VAL A 60 -4.72 -5.88 -2.57
CA VAL A 60 -5.86 -5.22 -3.22
C VAL A 60 -6.84 -4.66 -2.19
N LYS A 61 -7.12 -5.39 -1.11
CA LYS A 61 -7.99 -4.90 -0.03
C LYS A 61 -7.44 -3.64 0.63
N LEU A 62 -6.15 -3.60 0.94
CA LEU A 62 -5.54 -2.46 1.63
C LEU A 62 -5.50 -1.21 0.74
N ILE A 63 -5.06 -1.34 -0.51
CA ILE A 63 -4.97 -0.19 -1.42
C ILE A 63 -6.34 0.39 -1.77
N THR A 64 -7.38 -0.45 -1.88
CA THR A 64 -8.76 0.00 -2.14
C THR A 64 -9.41 0.61 -0.90
N MET A 65 -9.16 0.04 0.29
CA MET A 65 -9.67 0.57 1.56
C MET A 65 -9.12 1.97 1.88
N PHE A 66 -7.84 2.21 1.57
CA PHE A 66 -7.17 3.47 1.84
C PHE A 66 -7.07 4.43 0.65
N ASP A 67 -7.57 4.03 -0.53
CA ASP A 67 -7.48 4.80 -1.78
C ASP A 67 -6.02 5.18 -2.13
N VAL A 68 -5.09 4.24 -1.90
CA VAL A 68 -3.65 4.41 -2.18
C VAL A 68 -3.36 3.96 -3.60
N SER A 69 -2.94 4.90 -4.46
CA SER A 69 -2.54 4.58 -5.84
C SER A 69 -1.20 3.84 -5.87
N VAL A 70 -1.18 2.72 -6.57
CA VAL A 70 0.02 1.87 -6.77
C VAL A 70 0.92 2.39 -7.88
N ASP A 71 0.39 3.20 -8.80
CA ASP A 71 1.13 3.75 -9.94
C ASP A 71 2.32 4.60 -9.48
N LEU A 72 2.19 5.24 -8.31
CA LEU A 72 3.26 6.01 -7.66
C LEU A 72 4.48 5.15 -7.28
N PHE A 73 4.34 3.82 -7.22
CA PHE A 73 5.39 2.90 -6.75
C PHE A 73 5.93 1.98 -7.86
N ILE A 74 5.37 2.01 -9.08
CA ILE A 74 5.74 1.13 -10.19
C ILE A 74 6.91 1.69 -11.05
N HIS A 75 7.37 2.91 -10.79
CA HIS A 75 8.40 3.56 -11.60
C HIS A 75 9.81 3.16 -11.10
N ALA A 76 10.45 2.24 -11.84
CA ALA A 76 11.79 1.72 -11.54
C ALA A 76 12.94 2.67 -11.89
N ASP A 77 12.67 3.83 -12.48
CA ASP A 77 13.70 4.78 -12.88
C ASP A 77 13.70 5.99 -11.95
N GLY A 78 14.85 6.18 -11.28
CA GLY A 78 15.06 7.17 -10.24
C GLY A 78 14.56 8.57 -10.62
N GLY A 79 13.72 9.11 -9.74
CA GLY A 79 13.42 10.53 -9.70
C GLY A 79 12.03 10.87 -10.20
N SER A 80 11.07 10.93 -9.27
CA SER A 80 10.32 12.18 -9.12
C SER A 80 9.58 12.19 -7.79
N ARG A 81 9.89 13.19 -6.95
CA ARG A 81 8.96 13.68 -5.93
C ARG A 81 7.76 14.29 -6.66
N ILE A 82 6.83 13.48 -7.15
CA ILE A 82 5.56 14.00 -7.63
C ILE A 82 4.69 14.23 -6.38
N ARG A 83 4.40 15.49 -6.09
CA ARG A 83 3.35 15.85 -5.13
C ARG A 83 2.07 15.20 -5.62
N ALA A 84 1.46 14.34 -4.81
CA ALA A 84 0.16 13.75 -5.11
C ALA A 84 -0.92 14.85 -5.06
N SER A 85 -1.02 15.63 -6.13
CA SER A 85 -2.27 16.26 -6.48
C SER A 85 -3.12 15.20 -7.16
N VAL A 86 -4.05 14.64 -6.38
CA VAL A 86 -5.40 14.30 -6.83
C VAL A 86 -5.49 13.27 -7.96
N PHE A 87 -5.84 12.02 -7.61
CA PHE A 87 -6.80 11.31 -8.45
C PHE A 87 -8.20 11.63 -7.92
N LEU A 88 -8.88 12.48 -8.68
CA LEU A 88 -10.24 12.93 -8.46
C LEU A 88 -11.19 11.77 -8.81
N ARG A 89 -12.03 11.36 -7.86
CA ARG A 89 -13.41 10.87 -8.08
C ARG A 89 -13.60 9.69 -9.05
N HIS A 90 -13.81 8.48 -8.53
CA HIS A 90 -14.85 7.62 -9.13
C HIS A 90 -15.59 6.60 -8.24
N PHE A 91 -15.25 6.36 -6.97
CA PHE A 91 -16.04 5.40 -6.15
C PHE A 91 -16.60 6.00 -4.85
N ARG A 92 -17.09 7.24 -4.91
CA ARG A 92 -18.06 7.75 -3.94
C ARG A 92 -19.47 7.71 -4.53
N SER A 93 -20.01 6.52 -4.75
CA SER A 93 -21.45 6.30 -4.82
C SER A 93 -21.74 4.80 -4.90
N CYS A 94 -21.73 4.11 -3.77
CA CYS A 94 -22.76 3.14 -3.49
C CYS A 94 -23.02 3.18 -1.99
N ARG A 95 -24.28 3.50 -1.72
CA ARG A 95 -25.00 3.63 -0.45
C ARG A 95 -24.67 2.52 0.56
#